data_AF-A0A149USM5-F1
#
_entry.id   AF-A0A149USM5-F1
#
_cell.length_a   1.000
_cell.length_b   1.000
_cell.length_c   1.000
_cell.angle_alpha   90.00
_cell.angle_beta   90.00
_cell.angle_gamma   90.00
#
_symmetry.space_group_name_H-M   'P 1'
#
loop_
_entity.id
_entity.type
_entity.pdbx_description
1 polymer ?
#
loop_
_entity_poly.entity_id
_entity_poly.type
_entity_poly.pdbx_seq_one_letter_code
_entity_poly.pdbx_strand_id
1 'polypeptide(L)'
;MQAAYEKRIELLKDSSRLLQNSCENYKLTIEDYKTAVEGFKGSADKYRVAAENNKKIAENNFIKGTQYKNDLEKERRILEAERAANTAMKAELLQALSEGVVYKAVAFAARQALSSEPGVQERTSASYKQTVVKEIQKGLELIKSNKGEQMYRISKEYVKWAASQKYLTDVSEEINKSFLYENQEDNFN
;
A
#
# COMPACT_ATOMS: atom_id res chain seq x y z
N MET A 1 -3.55 -62.69 -91.05
CA MET A 1 -4.68 -61.96 -90.42
C MET A 1 -4.75 -62.25 -88.92
N GLN A 2 -4.71 -63.53 -88.50
CA GLN A 2 -4.75 -63.96 -87.09
C GLN A 2 -3.65 -63.34 -86.18
N ALA A 3 -2.38 -63.36 -86.60
CA ALA A 3 -1.28 -62.78 -85.82
C ALA A 3 -1.42 -61.26 -85.54
N ALA A 4 -2.08 -60.51 -86.44
CA ALA A 4 -2.34 -59.09 -86.24
C ALA A 4 -3.43 -58.85 -85.18
N TYR A 5 -4.44 -59.72 -85.13
CA TYR A 5 -5.46 -59.70 -84.08
C TYR A 5 -4.89 -60.09 -82.72
N GLU A 6 -4.04 -61.12 -82.66
CA GLU A 6 -3.35 -61.53 -81.43
C GLU A 6 -2.50 -60.40 -80.85
N LYS A 7 -1.69 -59.73 -81.69
CA LYS A 7 -0.91 -58.55 -81.27
C LYS A 7 -1.79 -57.40 -80.78
N ARG A 8 -2.96 -57.19 -81.39
CA ARG A 8 -3.91 -56.15 -80.95
C ARG A 8 -4.54 -56.50 -79.60
N ILE A 9 -4.88 -57.77 -79.37
CA ILE A 9 -5.42 -58.25 -78.10
C ILE A 9 -4.38 -58.08 -76.98
N GLU A 10 -3.11 -58.39 -77.25
CA GLU A 10 -2.01 -58.20 -76.31
C GLU A 10 -1.84 -56.73 -75.91
N LEU A 11 -1.78 -55.81 -76.88
CA LEU A 11 -1.73 -54.36 -76.62
C LEU A 11 -2.92 -53.85 -75.79
N LEU A 12 -4.12 -54.38 -76.04
CA LEU A 12 -5.32 -54.02 -75.26
C LEU A 12 -5.23 -54.55 -73.82
N LYS A 13 -4.69 -55.75 -73.62
CA LYS A 13 -4.44 -56.30 -72.27
C LYS A 13 -3.41 -55.45 -71.51
N ASP A 14 -2.33 -55.07 -72.17
CA ASP A 14 -1.30 -54.20 -71.58
C ASP A 14 -1.88 -52.84 -71.21
N SER A 15 -2.64 -52.22 -72.12
CA SER A 15 -3.32 -50.95 -71.85
C SER A 15 -4.33 -51.07 -70.70
N SER A 16 -5.08 -52.17 -70.63
CA SER A 16 -6.03 -52.43 -69.53
C SER A 16 -5.30 -52.57 -68.20
N ARG A 17 -4.15 -53.25 -68.17
CA ARG A 17 -3.33 -53.41 -66.97
C ARG A 17 -2.73 -52.08 -66.50
N LEU A 18 -2.26 -51.25 -67.44
CA LEU A 18 -1.75 -49.92 -67.12
C LEU A 18 -2.85 -49.01 -66.54
N LEU A 19 -4.04 -49.03 -67.12
CA LEU A 19 -5.19 -48.29 -66.61
C LEU A 19 -5.60 -48.77 -65.22
N GLN A 20 -5.62 -50.09 -64.99
CA GLN A 20 -5.93 -50.64 -63.68
C GLN A 20 -4.91 -50.18 -62.62
N ASN A 21 -3.62 -50.29 -62.91
CA ASN A 21 -2.55 -49.82 -62.02
C ASN A 21 -2.67 -48.31 -61.74
N SER A 22 -3.00 -47.50 -62.76
CA SER A 22 -3.22 -46.08 -62.59
C SER A 22 -4.43 -45.78 -61.68
N CYS A 23 -5.53 -46.52 -61.84
CA CYS A 23 -6.70 -46.40 -60.97
C CYS A 23 -6.39 -46.80 -59.53
N GLU A 24 -5.60 -47.85 -59.31
CA GLU A 24 -5.15 -48.26 -57.97
C GLU A 24 -4.26 -47.18 -57.33
N ASN A 25 -3.32 -46.61 -58.08
CA ASN A 25 -2.50 -45.49 -57.62
C ASN A 25 -3.35 -44.27 -57.24
N TYR A 26 -4.34 -43.90 -58.06
CA TYR A 26 -5.23 -42.79 -57.72
C TYR A 26 -6.06 -43.06 -56.46
N LYS A 27 -6.50 -44.31 -56.22
CA LYS A 27 -7.19 -44.68 -54.98
C LYS A 27 -6.29 -44.48 -53.76
N LEU A 28 -5.02 -44.89 -53.84
CA LEU A 28 -4.06 -44.68 -52.76
C LEU A 28 -3.84 -43.18 -52.50
N THR A 29 -3.62 -42.40 -53.56
CA THR A 29 -3.45 -40.94 -53.45
C THR A 29 -4.68 -40.25 -52.84
N ILE A 30 -5.89 -40.68 -53.20
CA ILE A 30 -7.12 -40.15 -52.59
C ILE A 30 -7.16 -40.45 -51.10
N GLU A 31 -6.75 -41.65 -50.68
CA GLU A 31 -6.73 -42.01 -49.27
C GLU A 31 -5.70 -41.21 -48.48
N ASP A 32 -4.50 -41.02 -49.05
CA ASP A 32 -3.47 -40.14 -48.47
C ASP A 32 -3.99 -38.71 -48.27
N TYR A 33 -4.70 -38.17 -49.26
CA TYR A 33 -5.32 -36.84 -49.14
C TYR A 33 -6.41 -36.79 -48.07
N LYS A 34 -7.23 -37.83 -47.91
CA LYS A 34 -8.22 -37.87 -46.82
C LYS A 34 -7.55 -37.83 -45.46
N THR A 35 -6.52 -38.66 -45.25
CA THR A 35 -5.75 -38.66 -44.00
C THR A 35 -5.13 -37.30 -43.73
N ALA A 36 -4.57 -36.64 -44.75
CA ALA A 36 -4.02 -35.29 -44.60
C ALA A 36 -5.11 -34.27 -44.20
N VAL A 37 -6.29 -34.31 -44.82
CA VAL A 37 -7.43 -33.44 -44.49
C VAL A 37 -7.89 -33.64 -43.05
N GLU A 38 -7.96 -34.89 -42.57
CA GLU A 38 -8.30 -35.20 -41.18
C GLU A 38 -7.24 -34.66 -40.21
N GLY A 39 -5.95 -34.77 -40.56
CA GLY A 39 -4.86 -34.18 -39.80
C GLY A 39 -4.97 -32.64 -39.69
N PHE A 40 -5.35 -31.98 -40.79
CA PHE A 40 -5.58 -30.53 -40.80
C PHE A 40 -6.79 -30.14 -39.96
N LYS A 41 -7.90 -30.88 -40.03
CA LYS A 41 -9.08 -30.65 -39.17
C LYS A 41 -8.73 -30.77 -37.69
N GLY A 42 -8.01 -31.82 -37.30
CA GLY A 42 -7.58 -32.01 -35.91
C GLY A 42 -6.65 -30.87 -35.44
N SER A 43 -5.81 -30.35 -36.33
CA SER A 43 -4.94 -29.21 -36.02
C SER A 43 -5.75 -27.91 -35.87
N ALA A 44 -6.72 -27.67 -36.76
CA ALA A 44 -7.61 -26.52 -36.67
C ALA A 44 -8.43 -26.51 -35.37
N ASP A 45 -8.92 -27.67 -34.93
CA ASP A 45 -9.63 -27.79 -33.66
C ASP A 45 -8.75 -27.46 -32.46
N LYS A 46 -7.48 -27.89 -32.46
CA LYS A 46 -6.51 -27.53 -31.40
C LYS A 46 -6.30 -26.01 -31.35
N TYR A 47 -6.13 -25.36 -32.50
CA TYR A 47 -5.99 -23.91 -32.56
C TYR A 47 -7.24 -23.18 -32.08
N ARG A 48 -8.43 -23.68 -32.45
CA ARG A 48 -9.71 -23.13 -31.98
C ARG A 48 -9.83 -23.20 -30.46
N VAL A 49 -9.50 -24.34 -29.86
CA VAL A 49 -9.52 -24.51 -28.40
C VAL A 49 -8.50 -23.59 -27.72
N ALA A 50 -7.29 -23.47 -28.27
CA ALA A 50 -6.27 -22.57 -27.75
C ALA A 50 -6.71 -21.09 -27.81
N ALA A 51 -7.34 -20.67 -28.90
CA ALA A 51 -7.87 -19.32 -29.04
C ALA A 51 -8.96 -19.01 -28.00
N GLU A 52 -9.88 -19.94 -27.77
CA GLU A 52 -10.94 -19.79 -26.75
C GLU A 52 -10.35 -19.69 -25.33
N ASN A 53 -9.34 -20.51 -25.03
CA ASN A 53 -8.63 -20.44 -23.74
C ASN A 53 -7.90 -19.10 -23.57
N ASN A 54 -7.21 -18.62 -24.60
CA ASN A 54 -6.55 -17.31 -24.56
C ASN A 54 -7.54 -16.17 -24.36
N LYS A 55 -8.72 -16.24 -24.98
CA LYS A 55 -9.79 -15.27 -24.76
C LYS A 55 -10.22 -15.22 -23.28
N LYS A 56 -10.45 -16.38 -22.66
CA LYS A 56 -10.79 -16.46 -21.23
C LYS A 56 -9.68 -15.91 -20.33
N ILE A 57 -8.41 -16.18 -20.67
CA ILE A 57 -7.26 -15.62 -19.93
C ILE A 57 -7.25 -14.09 -20.03
N ALA A 58 -7.49 -13.54 -21.22
CA ALA A 58 -7.55 -12.10 -21.43
C ALA A 58 -8.69 -11.44 -20.63
N GLU A 59 -9.88 -12.05 -20.64
CA GLU A 59 -11.03 -11.59 -19.84
C GLU A 59 -10.72 -11.60 -18.34
N ASN A 60 -10.13 -12.68 -17.84
CA ASN A 60 -9.71 -12.77 -16.43
C ASN A 60 -8.66 -11.71 -16.06
N ASN A 61 -7.69 -11.47 -16.94
CA ASN A 61 -6.68 -10.44 -16.71
C ASN A 61 -7.28 -9.03 -16.70
N PHE A 62 -8.28 -8.77 -17.54
CA PHE A 62 -9.01 -7.51 -17.54
C PHE A 62 -9.77 -7.27 -16.23
N ILE A 63 -10.46 -8.31 -15.72
CA ILE A 63 -11.16 -8.25 -14.43
C ILE A 63 -10.16 -7.96 -13.29
N LYS A 64 -9.04 -8.70 -13.24
CA LYS A 64 -7.99 -8.49 -12.24
C LYS A 64 -7.41 -7.08 -12.33
N GLY A 65 -7.12 -6.58 -13.54
CA GLY A 65 -6.62 -5.22 -13.74
C GLY A 65 -7.60 -4.16 -13.22
N THR A 66 -8.90 -4.37 -13.41
CA THR A 66 -9.95 -3.48 -12.89
C THR A 66 -10.01 -3.51 -11.36
N GLN A 67 -9.88 -4.69 -10.74
CA GLN A 67 -9.82 -4.83 -9.29
C GLN A 67 -8.61 -4.11 -8.70
N TYR A 68 -7.41 -4.34 -9.25
CA TYR A 68 -6.19 -3.65 -8.82
C TYR A 68 -6.31 -2.13 -8.90
N LYS A 69 -6.90 -1.61 -9.98
CA LYS A 69 -7.14 -0.17 -10.12
C LYS A 69 -8.05 0.37 -9.02
N ASN A 70 -9.13 -0.33 -8.70
CA ASN A 70 -10.06 0.08 -7.64
C ASN A 70 -9.41 0.05 -6.26
N ASP A 71 -8.58 -0.94 -5.97
CA ASP A 71 -7.90 -1.04 -4.68
C ASP A 71 -6.82 0.03 -4.51
N LEU A 72 -6.05 0.32 -5.57
CA LEU A 72 -5.13 1.47 -5.59
C LEU A 72 -5.86 2.80 -5.37
N GLU A 73 -7.06 2.96 -5.92
CA GLU A 73 -7.83 4.19 -5.72
C GLU A 73 -8.34 4.31 -4.28
N LYS A 74 -8.71 3.21 -3.62
CA LYS A 74 -9.06 3.21 -2.19
C LYS A 74 -7.86 3.57 -1.33
N GLU A 75 -6.70 2.93 -1.56
CA GLU A 75 -5.47 3.24 -0.81
C GLU A 75 -5.07 4.70 -0.98
N ARG A 76 -5.17 5.25 -2.19
CA ARG A 76 -4.90 6.67 -2.45
C ARG A 76 -5.82 7.59 -1.63
N ARG A 77 -7.11 7.28 -1.54
CA ARG A 77 -8.06 8.08 -0.73
C ARG A 77 -7.75 8.01 0.77
N ILE A 78 -7.35 6.84 1.27
CA ILE A 78 -6.93 6.67 2.67
C ILE A 78 -5.70 7.53 2.95
N LEU A 79 -4.68 7.46 2.09
CA LEU A 79 -3.45 8.23 2.25
C LEU A 79 -3.71 9.75 2.18
N GLU A 80 -4.61 10.19 1.31
CA GLU A 80 -5.02 11.60 1.24
C GLU A 80 -5.74 12.06 2.52
N ALA A 81 -6.61 11.22 3.09
CA ALA A 81 -7.27 11.51 4.37
C ALA A 81 -6.27 11.57 5.54
N GLU A 82 -5.31 10.64 5.61
CA GLU A 82 -4.24 10.64 6.62
C GLU A 82 -3.34 11.89 6.51
N ARG A 83 -3.00 12.32 5.28
CA ARG A 83 -2.24 13.56 5.06
C ARG A 83 -3.02 14.79 5.52
N ALA A 84 -4.32 14.84 5.26
CA ALA A 84 -5.17 15.94 5.74
C ALA A 84 -5.22 15.96 7.28
N ALA A 85 -5.42 14.80 7.91
CA ALA A 85 -5.41 14.66 9.37
C ALA A 85 -4.06 15.08 10.00
N ASN A 86 -2.94 14.65 9.42
CA ASN A 86 -1.61 15.06 9.88
C ASN A 86 -1.36 16.56 9.73
N THR A 87 -1.86 17.16 8.65
CA THR A 87 -1.76 18.62 8.44
C THR A 87 -2.56 19.37 9.49
N ALA A 88 -3.78 18.92 9.79
CA ALA A 88 -4.61 19.49 10.85
C ALA A 88 -3.95 19.34 12.23
N MET A 89 -3.43 18.16 12.55
CA MET A 89 -2.75 17.91 13.82
C MET A 89 -1.49 18.77 13.99
N LYS A 90 -0.73 18.97 12.91
CA LYS A 90 0.43 19.89 12.92
C LYS A 90 0.00 21.33 13.19
N ALA A 91 -1.12 21.78 12.62
CA ALA A 91 -1.66 23.12 12.87
C ALA A 91 -2.12 23.29 14.33
N GLU A 92 -2.86 22.31 14.87
CA GLU A 92 -3.26 22.28 16.29
C GLU A 92 -2.05 22.35 17.22
N LEU A 93 -1.00 21.58 16.93
CA LEU A 93 0.22 21.57 17.74
C LEU A 93 0.95 22.92 17.69
N LEU A 94 1.05 23.54 16.51
CA LEU A 94 1.66 24.87 16.37
C LEU A 94 0.88 25.93 17.12
N GLN A 95 -0.46 25.87 17.08
CA GLN A 95 -1.31 26.78 17.83
C GLN A 95 -1.08 26.60 19.34
N ALA A 96 -1.16 25.38 19.87
CA ALA A 96 -0.94 25.10 21.28
C ALA A 96 0.46 25.56 21.75
N LEU A 97 1.49 25.37 20.91
CA LEU A 97 2.84 25.85 21.20
C LEU A 97 2.89 27.38 21.28
N SER A 98 2.22 28.08 20.37
CA SER A 98 2.14 29.54 20.36
C SER A 98 1.43 30.10 21.60
N GLU A 99 0.35 29.45 22.03
CA GLU A 99 -0.38 29.80 23.25
C GLU A 99 0.49 29.60 24.50
N GLY A 100 1.24 28.50 24.57
CA GLY A 100 2.20 28.24 25.65
C GLY A 100 3.32 29.28 25.73
N VAL A 101 3.85 29.74 24.59
CA VAL A 101 4.86 30.80 24.53
C VAL A 101 4.29 32.13 25.01
N VAL A 102 3.07 32.50 24.59
CA VAL A 102 2.38 33.72 25.06
C VAL A 102 2.14 33.65 26.56
N TYR A 103 1.64 32.53 27.07
CA TYR A 103 1.46 32.33 28.52
C TYR A 103 2.78 32.49 29.28
N LYS A 104 3.87 31.91 28.77
CA LYS A 104 5.21 32.03 29.37
C LYS A 104 5.72 33.48 29.37
N ALA A 105 5.52 34.21 28.28
CA ALA A 105 5.90 35.63 28.18
C ALA A 105 5.10 36.50 29.16
N VAL A 106 3.79 36.28 29.28
CA VAL A 106 2.91 37.00 30.22
C VAL A 106 3.29 36.67 31.67
N ALA A 107 3.53 35.39 31.99
CA ALA A 107 3.97 34.98 33.32
C ALA A 107 5.34 35.57 33.69
N PHE A 108 6.26 35.68 32.73
CA PHE A 108 7.55 36.34 32.94
C PHE A 108 7.41 37.86 33.15
N ALA A 109 6.55 38.53 32.38
CA ALA A 109 6.26 39.95 32.56
C ALA A 109 5.61 40.22 33.93
N ALA A 110 4.64 39.39 34.34
CA ALA A 110 4.02 39.44 35.65
C ALA A 110 5.04 39.21 36.77
N ARG A 111 5.99 38.27 36.58
CA ARG A 111 7.12 38.05 37.49
C ARG A 111 8.04 39.26 37.59
N GLN A 112 8.40 39.91 36.49
CA GLN A 112 9.22 41.12 36.56
C GLN A 112 8.50 42.22 37.34
N ALA A 113 7.20 42.41 37.10
CA ALA A 113 6.38 43.35 37.85
C ALA A 113 6.24 43.01 39.35
N LEU A 114 6.27 41.73 39.73
CA LEU A 114 6.25 41.26 41.12
C LEU A 114 7.65 41.24 41.77
N SER A 115 8.72 41.14 40.98
CA SER A 115 10.12 41.04 41.43
C SER A 115 10.73 42.34 41.95
N SER A 116 9.98 43.44 41.93
CA SER A 116 10.31 44.67 42.64
C SER A 116 10.30 44.52 44.18
N GLU A 117 9.93 43.34 44.72
CA GLU A 117 10.06 43.01 46.15
C GLU A 117 10.84 41.69 46.39
N PRO A 118 11.95 41.69 47.18
CA PRO A 118 12.83 40.53 47.37
C PRO A 118 12.17 39.28 47.98
N GLY A 119 11.25 39.45 48.95
CA GLY A 119 10.55 38.34 49.61
C GLY A 119 9.41 37.73 48.78
N VAL A 120 8.99 38.43 47.73
CA VAL A 120 8.03 37.95 46.72
C VAL A 120 8.78 37.14 45.66
N GLN A 121 10.05 37.44 45.40
CA GLN A 121 10.89 36.82 44.38
C GLN A 121 11.05 35.29 44.55
N GLU A 122 11.38 34.81 45.76
CA GLU A 122 11.54 33.38 46.04
C GLU A 122 10.21 32.61 45.98
N ARG A 123 9.16 33.15 46.60
CA ARG A 123 7.82 32.54 46.61
C ARG A 123 7.19 32.48 45.22
N THR A 124 7.35 33.53 44.43
CA THR A 124 6.85 33.60 43.05
C THR A 124 7.68 32.73 42.10
N SER A 125 8.98 32.55 42.39
CA SER A 125 9.82 31.61 41.66
C SER A 125 9.31 30.18 41.83
N ALA A 126 9.20 29.71 43.07
CA ALA A 126 8.74 28.36 43.40
C ALA A 126 7.31 28.09 42.93
N SER A 127 6.39 29.03 43.16
CA SER A 127 4.98 28.92 42.74
C SER A 127 4.84 28.79 41.22
N TYR A 128 5.58 29.59 40.44
CA TYR A 128 5.57 29.45 38.98
C TYR A 128 6.11 28.10 38.52
N LYS A 129 7.20 27.60 39.12
CA LYS A 129 7.76 26.30 38.68
C LYS A 129 6.72 25.20 38.86
N GLN A 130 6.01 25.20 39.98
CA GLN A 130 4.89 24.30 40.23
C GLN A 130 3.73 24.50 39.25
N THR A 131 3.33 25.76 38.97
CA THR A 131 2.25 26.04 38.01
C THR A 131 2.60 25.56 36.60
N VAL A 132 3.83 25.81 36.14
CA VAL A 132 4.28 25.38 34.80
C VAL A 132 4.26 23.85 34.70
N VAL A 133 4.76 23.13 35.71
CA VAL A 133 4.70 21.66 35.74
C VAL A 133 3.24 21.17 35.73
N LYS A 134 2.36 21.80 36.52
CA LYS A 134 0.94 21.42 36.61
C LYS A 134 0.20 21.63 35.29
N GLU A 135 0.44 22.74 34.59
CA GLU A 135 -0.21 23.00 33.30
C GLU A 135 0.34 22.09 32.19
N ILE A 136 1.64 21.75 32.21
CA ILE A 136 2.22 20.73 31.32
C ILE A 136 1.55 19.37 31.56
N GLN A 137 1.37 18.95 32.81
CA GLN A 137 0.69 17.70 33.16
C GLN A 137 -0.77 17.68 32.68
N LYS A 138 -1.53 18.75 32.95
CA LYS A 138 -2.90 18.87 32.45
C LYS A 138 -2.97 18.78 30.93
N GLY A 139 -2.05 19.43 30.22
CA GLY A 139 -1.97 19.37 28.76
C GLY A 139 -1.69 17.96 28.25
N LEU A 140 -0.79 17.23 28.89
CA LEU A 140 -0.50 15.83 28.56
C LEU A 140 -1.70 14.91 28.83
N GLU A 141 -2.42 15.10 29.94
CA GLU A 141 -3.64 14.34 30.25
C GLU A 141 -4.77 14.63 29.24
N LEU A 142 -4.94 15.88 28.82
CA LEU A 142 -5.86 16.24 27.73
C LEU A 142 -5.50 15.57 26.40
N ILE A 143 -4.20 15.47 26.09
CA ILE A 143 -3.73 14.76 24.90
C ILE A 143 -4.04 13.26 25.03
N LYS A 144 -3.81 12.67 26.21
CA LYS A 144 -4.13 11.28 26.50
C LYS A 144 -5.62 10.98 26.34
N SER A 145 -6.50 11.85 26.87
CA SER A 145 -7.95 11.67 26.78
C SER A 145 -8.49 11.84 25.36
N ASN A 146 -7.97 12.82 24.61
CA ASN A 146 -8.56 13.22 23.32
C ASN A 146 -7.91 12.54 22.11
N LYS A 147 -6.62 12.20 22.20
CA LYS A 147 -5.82 11.71 21.08
C LYS A 147 -5.21 10.32 21.34
N GLY A 148 -5.43 9.77 22.54
CA GLY A 148 -5.02 8.42 22.92
C GLY A 148 -3.55 8.28 23.33
N GLU A 149 -3.21 7.07 23.77
CA GLU A 149 -1.95 6.74 24.44
C GLU A 149 -0.70 6.99 23.57
N GLN A 150 -0.81 6.76 22.26
CA GLN A 150 0.33 6.94 21.35
C GLN A 150 0.74 8.42 21.26
N MET A 151 -0.24 9.33 21.17
CA MET A 151 0.01 10.77 21.12
C MET A 151 0.48 11.33 22.46
N TYR A 152 0.00 10.76 23.58
CA TYR A 152 0.54 11.06 24.90
C TYR A 152 2.04 10.74 24.99
N ARG A 153 2.46 9.54 24.55
CA ARG A 153 3.88 9.14 24.57
C ARG A 153 4.78 10.06 23.74
N ILE A 154 4.36 10.40 22.52
CA ILE A 154 5.12 11.32 21.65
C ILE A 154 5.25 12.70 22.31
N SER A 155 4.14 13.21 22.88
CA SER A 155 4.11 14.51 23.53
C SER A 155 4.99 14.54 24.80
N LYS A 156 4.98 13.47 25.59
CA LYS A 156 5.83 13.29 26.77
C LYS A 156 7.32 13.33 26.43
N GLU A 157 7.73 12.61 25.38
CA GLU A 157 9.13 12.63 24.92
C GLU A 157 9.54 14.00 24.37
N TYR A 158 8.64 14.70 23.68
CA TYR A 158 8.88 16.07 23.24
C TYR A 158 9.09 17.04 24.42
N VAL A 159 8.29 16.92 25.48
CA VAL A 159 8.45 17.76 26.68
C VAL A 159 9.79 17.49 27.37
N LYS A 160 10.21 16.22 27.50
CA LYS A 160 11.55 15.87 28.03
C LYS A 160 12.67 16.47 27.19
N TRP A 161 12.56 16.35 25.87
CA TRP A 161 13.51 16.98 24.97
C TRP A 161 13.52 18.50 25.15
N ALA A 162 12.37 19.17 25.19
CA ALA A 162 12.27 20.61 25.39
C ALA A 162 12.84 21.07 26.75
N ALA A 163 12.67 20.27 27.81
CA ALA A 163 13.26 20.45 29.13
C ALA A 163 14.80 20.36 29.12
N SER A 164 15.38 19.58 28.20
CA SER A 164 16.83 19.47 28.00
C SER A 164 17.43 20.59 27.14
N GLN A 165 16.59 21.39 26.48
CA GLN A 165 16.99 22.52 25.66
C GLN A 165 16.91 23.84 26.47
N LYS A 166 17.55 24.92 25.98
CA LYS A 166 17.52 26.29 26.58
C LYS A 166 16.11 26.87 26.80
N TYR A 167 15.06 26.20 26.33
CA TYR A 167 13.68 26.68 26.37
C TYR A 167 12.98 26.47 27.73
N LEU A 168 13.38 25.46 28.51
CA LEU A 168 12.75 25.09 29.79
C LEU A 168 13.78 24.79 30.90
N THR A 169 15.03 25.25 30.75
CA THR A 169 16.10 25.04 31.74
C THR A 169 15.77 25.56 33.15
N ASP A 170 14.85 26.52 33.27
CA ASP A 170 14.40 27.10 34.53
C ASP A 170 13.44 26.19 35.34
N VAL A 171 12.84 25.19 34.67
CA VAL A 171 11.86 24.24 35.23
C VAL A 171 12.22 22.78 34.94
N SER A 172 13.38 22.53 34.31
CA SER A 172 13.77 21.22 33.81
C SER A 172 13.90 20.18 34.91
N GLU A 173 14.41 20.60 36.09
CA GLU A 173 14.59 19.72 37.23
C GLU A 173 13.25 19.25 37.80
N GLU A 174 12.28 20.17 37.94
CA GLU A 174 10.93 19.87 38.43
C GLU A 174 10.11 19.05 37.42
N ILE A 175 10.26 19.30 36.11
CA ILE A 175 9.65 18.50 35.04
C ILE A 175 10.20 17.07 35.03
N ASN A 176 11.52 16.91 35.15
CA ASN A 176 12.14 15.58 35.19
C ASN A 176 11.71 14.80 36.44
N LYS A 177 11.57 15.48 37.60
CA LYS A 177 11.02 14.88 38.82
C LYS A 177 9.57 14.42 38.60
N SER A 178 8.70 15.24 37.98
CA SER A 178 7.30 14.86 37.78
C SER A 178 7.10 13.64 36.89
N PHE A 179 7.99 13.40 35.91
CA PHE A 179 7.89 12.23 35.02
C PHE A 179 8.52 10.94 35.58
N LEU A 180 9.40 11.06 36.59
CA LEU A 180 9.97 9.90 37.28
C LEU A 180 8.95 9.21 38.20
N TYR A 181 8.05 9.97 38.81
CA TYR A 181 7.00 9.42 39.68
C TYR A 181 5.90 8.66 38.93
N GLU A 182 5.61 8.98 37.66
CA GLU A 182 4.65 8.21 36.84
C GLU A 182 5.11 6.76 36.57
N ASN A 183 6.43 6.51 36.45
CA ASN A 183 6.96 5.16 36.20
C ASN A 183 6.91 4.23 37.43
N GLN A 184 6.62 4.77 38.62
CA GLN A 184 6.51 3.98 39.84
C GLN A 184 5.08 3.49 40.12
N GLU A 185 4.05 4.18 39.63
CA GLU A 185 2.65 3.74 39.78
C GLU A 185 2.27 2.61 38.82
N ASP A 186 2.90 2.51 37.65
CA ASP A 186 2.69 1.42 36.68
C ASP A 186 3.33 0.07 37.11
N ASN A 187 4.14 0.05 38.19
CA ASN A 187 4.80 -1.18 38.68
C ASN A 187 4.09 -1.82 39.90
N PHE A 188 2.92 -1.30 40.31
CA PHE A 188 2.17 -1.80 41.47
C PHE A 188 0.70 -2.16 41.19
N ASN A 189 0.29 -2.29 39.93
CA ASN A 189 -1.02 -2.85 39.54
C ASN A 189 -0.90 -4.10 38.67
#